data_AF-A0A2H3SEI1-F1
#
_entry.id   AF-A0A2H3SEI1-F1
#
_cell.length_a   1.000
_cell.length_b   1.000
_cell.length_c   1.000
_cell.angle_alpha   90.00
_cell.angle_beta   90.00
_cell.angle_gamma   90.00
#
_symmetry.space_group_name_H-M   'P 1'
#
loop_
_entity.id
_entity.type
_entity.pdbx_description
1 polymer ?
#
loop_
_entity_poly.entity_id
_entity_poly.type
_entity_poly.pdbx_seq_one_letter_code
_entity_poly.pdbx_strand_id
1 'polypeptide(L)'
;MTVSDSKPHTHDWDAPLPPPQNAELQVRLPQPEPSLPRVLEPLPFPTGIIENLKHVVAYADQAGYLVSYAHERFNQLDADFHVQGKVLEERNAAIAQFKQEVKKLGDDLTVENAKVADLTKRLDEARATYEAKLKEKDEVIKKDEDQIKKDKGHDIDDHKTIDRLAAQLEYERASKAEVQKNLDQTKTALAAAEASLATASATIASLTTRVASLEAELEVEKKDIDKLQKETKDKTAIISQLEKNNADLQSKLNGALQDVRNKQDQINAKDSTIRDQSIRIDNLTKESNAKSITINNLQSQINNLQQQIRNLQSIPVFKFKCNIKCQAPSNREIAVDLTDGGGSGTPVQCYSLVNNNNQIWDIYSIGGRNNVVIIKNTRNNYVLWSAGRNQKARCDPGRDTSDQATQWELEGTTVDSINNNTVFKIRNLKDGMYLDLRQGDTSNYTPFMTWDGNNGSNQKFKISKH
;
A
#
# COMPACT_ATOMS: atom_id res chain seq x y z
N MET A 1 -0.90 -114.32 39.30
CA MET A 1 -1.60 -115.06 40.37
C MET A 1 -2.30 -116.24 39.68
N THR A 2 -1.95 -117.45 40.10
CA THR A 2 -2.71 -118.71 40.01
C THR A 2 -3.13 -119.29 38.64
N VAL A 3 -2.32 -120.26 38.17
CA VAL A 3 -2.61 -121.71 38.04
C VAL A 3 -3.92 -122.12 37.35
N SER A 4 -3.80 -122.95 36.30
CA SER A 4 -4.61 -124.19 36.20
C SER A 4 -4.00 -125.21 35.23
N ASP A 5 -3.77 -126.39 35.79
CA ASP A 5 -3.21 -127.61 35.23
C ASP A 5 -3.96 -128.19 34.02
N SER A 6 -3.22 -128.80 33.09
CA SER A 6 -3.74 -129.79 32.16
C SER A 6 -3.05 -131.14 32.39
N LYS A 7 -3.69 -132.05 33.14
CA LYS A 7 -3.32 -133.47 33.15
C LYS A 7 -4.05 -134.19 32.00
N PRO A 8 -3.37 -134.99 31.17
CA PRO A 8 -4.02 -135.87 30.21
C PRO A 8 -4.49 -137.17 30.89
N HIS A 9 -5.73 -137.58 30.61
CA HIS A 9 -6.32 -138.83 31.10
C HIS A 9 -5.83 -140.02 30.25
N THR A 10 -5.18 -140.98 30.90
CA THR A 10 -4.84 -142.31 30.35
C THR A 10 -6.01 -143.28 30.59
N HIS A 11 -6.47 -143.94 29.53
CA HIS A 11 -7.39 -145.08 29.63
C HIS A 11 -6.57 -146.37 29.68
N ASP A 12 -6.54 -146.99 30.86
CA ASP A 12 -5.98 -148.32 31.09
C ASP A 12 -7.04 -149.37 30.70
N TRP A 13 -6.67 -150.34 29.87
CA TRP A 13 -7.51 -151.46 29.46
C TRP A 13 -6.97 -152.73 30.15
N ASP A 14 -7.58 -153.12 31.26
CA ASP A 14 -7.31 -154.41 31.90
C ASP A 14 -7.86 -155.56 31.05
N ALA A 15 -7.06 -156.63 30.92
CA ALA A 15 -7.37 -157.82 30.11
C ALA A 15 -8.44 -158.74 30.77
N PRO A 16 -9.18 -159.56 30.00
CA PRO A 16 -10.23 -160.43 30.55
C PRO A 16 -9.66 -161.61 31.35
N LEU A 17 -10.27 -161.90 32.50
CA LEU A 17 -10.00 -163.10 33.32
C LEU A 17 -10.42 -164.40 32.58
N PRO A 18 -9.69 -165.52 32.76
CA PRO A 18 -9.99 -166.79 32.11
C PRO A 18 -11.20 -167.53 32.75
N PRO A 19 -11.87 -168.42 31.98
CA PRO A 19 -13.10 -169.09 32.42
C PRO A 19 -12.87 -170.21 33.45
N PRO A 20 -13.85 -170.47 34.35
CA PRO A 20 -13.72 -171.48 35.41
C PRO A 20 -13.80 -172.92 34.91
N GLN A 21 -13.04 -173.80 35.55
CA GLN A 21 -12.81 -175.20 35.21
C GLN A 21 -13.94 -176.10 35.75
N ASN A 22 -14.56 -176.90 34.88
CA ASN A 22 -15.65 -177.82 35.23
C ASN A 22 -15.15 -179.00 36.08
N ALA A 23 -15.82 -179.27 37.20
CA ALA A 23 -15.58 -180.46 38.03
C ALA A 23 -16.46 -181.62 37.56
N GLU A 24 -15.84 -182.73 37.15
CA GLU A 24 -16.54 -183.95 36.74
C GLU A 24 -17.04 -184.75 37.97
N LEU A 25 -18.34 -185.10 37.94
CA LEU A 25 -19.03 -185.87 38.98
C LEU A 25 -18.80 -187.38 38.74
N GLN A 26 -18.15 -188.09 39.67
CA GLN A 26 -17.98 -189.55 39.57
C GLN A 26 -19.30 -190.29 39.86
N VAL A 27 -19.86 -190.94 38.84
CA VAL A 27 -20.99 -191.86 38.95
C VAL A 27 -20.46 -193.27 39.26
N ARG A 28 -20.77 -193.83 40.44
CA ARG A 28 -20.49 -195.24 40.76
C ARG A 28 -21.69 -196.12 40.36
N LEU A 29 -21.47 -197.10 39.50
CA LEU A 29 -22.40 -198.20 39.22
C LEU A 29 -22.38 -199.22 40.38
N PRO A 30 -23.51 -199.89 40.69
CA PRO A 30 -23.60 -200.84 41.80
C PRO A 30 -22.75 -202.10 41.56
N GLN A 31 -22.02 -202.51 42.59
CA GLN A 31 -21.20 -203.73 42.59
C GLN A 31 -22.06 -204.98 42.80
N PRO A 32 -21.79 -206.10 42.12
CA PRO A 32 -22.49 -207.37 42.34
C PRO A 32 -22.00 -208.03 43.64
N GLU A 33 -22.91 -208.28 44.58
CA GLU A 33 -22.62 -209.12 45.76
C GLU A 33 -22.65 -210.62 45.39
N PRO A 34 -21.81 -211.46 46.03
CA PRO A 34 -21.69 -212.87 45.68
C PRO A 34 -22.97 -213.63 46.05
N SER A 35 -23.56 -214.34 45.08
CA SER A 35 -24.61 -215.31 45.34
C SER A 35 -24.07 -216.44 46.22
N LEU A 36 -24.77 -216.75 47.32
CA LEU A 36 -24.42 -217.85 48.23
C LEU A 36 -24.16 -219.16 47.46
N PRO A 37 -23.16 -219.96 47.87
CA PRO A 37 -22.76 -221.19 47.18
C PRO A 37 -23.93 -222.19 47.13
N ARG A 38 -24.24 -222.66 45.92
CA ARG A 38 -25.23 -223.71 45.68
C ARG A 38 -24.63 -225.05 46.12
N VAL A 39 -25.22 -225.69 47.12
CA VAL A 39 -24.91 -227.08 47.48
C VAL A 39 -25.32 -227.97 46.29
N LEU A 40 -24.33 -228.52 45.58
CA LEU A 40 -24.50 -229.40 44.42
C LEU A 40 -24.24 -230.87 44.76
N GLU A 41 -23.92 -231.19 46.00
CA GLU A 41 -23.80 -232.58 46.43
C GLU A 41 -25.20 -233.18 46.65
N PRO A 42 -25.46 -234.40 46.12
CA PRO A 42 -26.71 -235.08 46.36
C PRO A 42 -26.80 -235.40 47.85
N LEU A 43 -27.73 -234.73 48.52
CA LEU A 43 -28.04 -234.99 49.92
C LEU A 43 -28.33 -236.48 50.09
N PRO A 44 -27.66 -237.16 51.03
CA PRO A 44 -27.94 -238.57 51.28
C PRO A 44 -29.40 -238.65 51.71
N PHE A 45 -30.23 -239.30 50.89
CA PHE A 45 -31.59 -239.60 51.28
C PHE A 45 -31.53 -240.26 52.64
N PRO A 46 -32.16 -239.68 53.67
CA PRO A 46 -32.05 -240.19 55.01
C PRO A 46 -32.83 -241.51 55.07
N THR A 47 -32.12 -242.61 55.22
CA THR A 47 -32.70 -243.97 55.31
C THR A 47 -33.40 -244.23 56.65
N GLY A 48 -33.54 -243.20 57.50
CA GLY A 48 -34.23 -243.23 58.79
C GLY A 48 -34.90 -241.90 59.16
N ILE A 49 -35.89 -241.96 60.07
CA ILE A 49 -36.77 -240.85 60.48
C ILE A 49 -36.03 -239.64 61.06
N ILE A 50 -34.91 -239.84 61.77
CA ILE A 50 -34.21 -238.76 62.49
C ILE A 50 -33.55 -237.78 61.52
N GLU A 51 -32.97 -238.25 60.42
CA GLU A 51 -32.22 -237.40 59.51
C GLU A 51 -33.15 -236.58 58.59
N ASN A 52 -34.38 -237.06 58.35
CA ASN A 52 -35.43 -236.28 57.67
C ASN A 52 -35.87 -235.05 58.49
N LEU A 53 -35.97 -235.21 59.82
CA LEU A 53 -36.33 -234.11 60.72
C LEU A 53 -35.25 -233.01 60.75
N LYS A 54 -33.96 -233.37 60.74
CA LYS A 54 -32.87 -232.38 60.69
C LYS A 54 -32.87 -231.56 59.40
N HIS A 55 -33.19 -232.18 58.27
CA HIS A 55 -33.17 -231.52 56.97
C HIS A 55 -34.33 -230.53 56.79
N VAL A 56 -35.52 -230.87 57.29
CA VAL A 56 -36.68 -229.96 57.27
C VAL A 56 -36.44 -228.71 58.10
N VAL A 57 -35.77 -228.85 59.26
CA VAL A 57 -35.42 -227.70 60.12
C VAL A 57 -34.41 -226.77 59.43
N ALA A 58 -33.37 -227.30 58.80
CA ALA A 58 -32.37 -226.49 58.08
C ALA A 58 -32.97 -225.71 56.90
N TYR A 59 -33.91 -226.31 56.16
CA TYR A 59 -34.56 -225.66 55.04
C TYR A 59 -35.50 -224.52 55.50
N ALA A 60 -36.24 -224.73 56.60
CA ALA A 60 -37.10 -223.71 57.18
C ALA A 60 -36.31 -222.49 57.68
N ASP A 61 -35.14 -222.72 58.30
CA ASP A 61 -34.25 -221.64 58.75
C ASP A 61 -33.70 -220.82 57.57
N GLN A 62 -33.26 -221.50 56.51
CA GLN A 62 -32.74 -220.82 55.30
C GLN A 62 -33.83 -220.00 54.60
N ALA A 63 -35.05 -220.53 54.51
CA ALA A 63 -36.19 -219.80 53.96
C ALA A 63 -36.56 -218.58 54.83
N GLY A 64 -36.53 -218.72 56.16
CA GLY A 64 -36.77 -217.61 57.09
C GLY A 64 -35.72 -216.49 56.97
N TYR A 65 -34.45 -216.85 56.80
CA TYR A 65 -33.37 -215.88 56.59
C TYR A 65 -33.55 -215.10 55.28
N LEU A 66 -33.87 -215.78 54.18
CA LEU A 66 -34.08 -215.14 52.86
C LEU A 66 -35.28 -214.18 52.87
N VAL A 67 -36.37 -214.53 53.56
CA VAL A 67 -37.54 -213.64 53.71
C VAL A 67 -37.19 -212.39 54.50
N SER A 68 -36.46 -212.53 55.61
CA SER A 68 -36.00 -211.38 56.40
C SER A 68 -35.08 -210.46 55.60
N TYR A 69 -34.11 -211.03 54.87
CA TYR A 69 -33.21 -210.27 54.01
C TYR A 69 -33.95 -209.51 52.89
N ALA A 70 -34.93 -210.15 52.23
CA ALA A 70 -35.74 -209.50 51.21
C ALA A 70 -36.60 -208.36 51.78
N HIS A 71 -37.15 -208.54 52.99
CA HIS A 71 -37.94 -207.53 53.67
C HIS A 71 -37.09 -206.30 54.07
N GLU A 72 -35.91 -206.52 54.64
CA GLU A 72 -34.97 -205.43 54.94
C GLU A 72 -34.54 -204.67 53.67
N ARG A 73 -34.26 -205.39 52.58
CA ARG A 73 -33.88 -204.74 51.31
C ARG A 73 -35.01 -203.94 50.69
N PHE A 74 -36.25 -204.43 50.75
CA PHE A 74 -37.40 -203.67 50.28
C PHE A 74 -37.58 -202.38 51.09
N ASN A 75 -37.52 -202.47 52.42
CA ASN A 75 -37.67 -201.30 53.28
C ASN A 75 -36.54 -200.26 53.08
N GLN A 76 -35.31 -200.71 52.83
CA GLN A 76 -34.22 -199.79 52.44
C GLN A 76 -34.50 -199.10 51.11
N LEU A 77 -34.98 -199.83 50.10
CA LEU A 77 -35.25 -199.26 48.78
C LEU A 77 -36.42 -198.26 48.81
N ASP A 78 -37.47 -198.57 49.57
CA ASP A 78 -38.63 -197.70 49.77
C ASP A 78 -38.25 -196.39 50.47
N ALA A 79 -37.44 -196.49 51.53
CA ALA A 79 -36.88 -195.31 52.20
C ALA A 79 -36.02 -194.45 51.25
N ASP A 80 -35.17 -195.08 50.44
CA ASP A 80 -34.31 -194.38 49.48
C ASP A 80 -35.13 -193.71 48.35
N PHE A 81 -36.21 -194.35 47.89
CA PHE A 81 -37.14 -193.79 46.89
C PHE A 81 -37.86 -192.55 47.43
N HIS A 82 -38.32 -192.57 48.69
CA HIS A 82 -38.91 -191.42 49.35
C HIS A 82 -37.92 -190.25 49.53
N VAL A 83 -36.66 -190.55 49.86
CA VAL A 83 -35.60 -189.53 49.93
C VAL A 83 -35.35 -188.92 48.54
N GLN A 84 -35.23 -189.74 47.49
CA GLN A 84 -35.07 -189.24 46.13
C GLN A 84 -36.27 -188.40 45.67
N GLY A 85 -37.49 -188.81 46.00
CA GLY A 85 -38.71 -188.04 45.72
C GLY A 85 -38.67 -186.63 46.32
N LYS A 86 -38.27 -186.51 47.59
CA LYS A 86 -38.07 -185.20 48.24
C LYS A 86 -36.98 -184.37 47.58
N VAL A 87 -35.84 -184.98 47.26
CA VAL A 87 -34.75 -184.27 46.55
C VAL A 87 -35.23 -183.74 45.20
N LEU A 88 -36.07 -184.50 44.48
CA LEU A 88 -36.62 -184.10 43.18
C LEU A 88 -37.60 -182.92 43.31
N GLU A 89 -38.45 -182.92 44.34
CA GLU A 89 -39.31 -181.77 44.67
C GLU A 89 -38.50 -180.52 45.02
N GLU A 90 -37.47 -180.64 45.86
CA GLU A 90 -36.58 -179.53 46.22
C GLU A 90 -35.85 -178.96 44.98
N ARG A 91 -35.35 -179.83 44.09
CA ARG A 91 -34.68 -179.42 42.86
C ARG A 91 -35.64 -178.73 41.89
N ASN A 92 -36.87 -179.22 41.77
CA ASN A 92 -37.89 -178.57 40.95
C ASN A 92 -38.30 -177.20 41.51
N ALA A 93 -38.39 -177.06 42.82
CA ALA A 93 -38.63 -175.77 43.47
C ALA A 93 -37.47 -174.78 43.18
N ALA A 94 -36.22 -175.22 43.27
CA ALA A 94 -35.05 -174.40 42.93
C ALA A 94 -35.03 -174.00 41.44
N ILE A 95 -35.37 -174.91 40.52
CA ILE A 95 -35.49 -174.61 39.09
C ILE A 95 -36.57 -173.55 38.83
N ALA A 96 -37.71 -173.63 39.52
CA ALA A 96 -38.76 -172.64 39.41
C ALA A 96 -38.30 -171.24 39.89
N GLN A 97 -37.55 -171.18 41.00
CA GLN A 97 -36.95 -169.94 41.50
C GLN A 97 -35.92 -169.36 40.53
N PHE A 98 -34.99 -170.17 40.03
CA PHE A 98 -34.00 -169.69 39.05
C PHE A 98 -34.66 -169.20 37.76
N LYS A 99 -35.74 -169.84 37.29
CA LYS A 99 -36.51 -169.34 36.14
C LYS A 99 -37.12 -167.96 36.40
N GLN A 100 -37.64 -167.72 37.61
CA GLN A 100 -38.15 -166.39 37.98
C GLN A 100 -37.03 -165.35 38.04
N GLU A 101 -35.86 -165.69 38.58
CA GLU A 101 -34.72 -164.79 38.69
C GLU A 101 -34.11 -164.45 37.32
N VAL A 102 -33.95 -165.43 36.44
CA VAL A 102 -33.52 -165.22 35.04
C VAL A 102 -34.50 -164.30 34.31
N LYS A 103 -35.81 -164.47 34.51
CA LYS A 103 -36.81 -163.57 33.92
C LYS A 103 -36.65 -162.15 34.43
N LYS A 104 -36.53 -161.98 35.76
CA LYS A 104 -36.35 -160.66 36.38
C LYS A 104 -35.09 -159.95 35.87
N LEU A 105 -33.96 -160.65 35.80
CA LEU A 105 -32.71 -160.10 35.26
C LEU A 105 -32.82 -159.74 33.77
N GLY A 106 -33.58 -160.52 32.99
CA GLY A 106 -33.86 -160.18 31.59
C GLY A 106 -34.72 -158.91 31.44
N ASP A 107 -35.72 -158.75 32.30
CA ASP A 107 -36.55 -157.54 32.35
C ASP A 107 -35.71 -156.32 32.78
N ASP A 108 -34.88 -156.45 33.82
CA ASP A 108 -33.97 -155.40 34.30
C ASP A 108 -32.95 -154.99 33.23
N LEU A 109 -32.36 -155.96 32.51
CA LEU A 109 -31.42 -155.69 31.41
C LEU A 109 -32.10 -154.93 30.26
N THR A 110 -33.37 -155.24 29.98
CA THR A 110 -34.16 -154.54 28.96
C THR A 110 -34.39 -153.08 29.35
N VAL A 111 -34.73 -152.83 30.62
CA VAL A 111 -34.88 -151.46 31.16
C VAL A 111 -33.56 -150.69 31.10
N GLU A 112 -32.45 -151.31 31.47
CA GLU A 112 -31.16 -150.62 31.50
C GLU A 112 -30.62 -150.32 30.10
N ASN A 113 -30.83 -151.22 29.14
CA ASN A 113 -30.55 -150.93 27.73
C ASN A 113 -31.39 -149.76 27.20
N ALA A 114 -32.66 -149.64 27.62
CA ALA A 114 -33.50 -148.50 27.26
C ALA A 114 -32.98 -147.18 27.87
N LYS A 115 -32.48 -147.20 29.11
CA LYS A 115 -31.85 -146.02 29.74
C LYS A 115 -30.55 -145.63 29.04
N VAL A 116 -29.71 -146.60 28.68
CA VAL A 116 -28.48 -146.33 27.91
C VAL A 116 -28.83 -145.69 26.58
N ALA A 117 -29.82 -146.21 25.85
CA ALA A 117 -30.28 -145.61 24.59
C ALA A 117 -30.79 -144.16 24.77
N ASP A 118 -31.57 -143.89 25.81
CA ASP A 118 -32.05 -142.52 26.13
C ASP A 118 -30.90 -141.58 26.47
N LEU A 119 -29.93 -142.02 27.29
CA LEU A 119 -28.76 -141.23 27.65
C LEU A 119 -27.86 -140.95 26.44
N THR A 120 -27.64 -141.93 25.56
CA THR A 120 -26.91 -141.74 24.31
C THR A 120 -27.59 -140.70 23.44
N LYS A 121 -28.91 -140.79 23.27
CA LYS A 121 -29.69 -139.80 22.51
C LYS A 121 -29.55 -138.39 23.10
N ARG A 122 -29.69 -138.23 24.42
CA ARG A 122 -29.52 -136.93 25.11
C ARG A 122 -28.11 -136.38 24.96
N LEU A 123 -27.09 -137.24 24.98
CA LEU A 123 -25.69 -136.84 24.80
C LEU A 123 -25.45 -136.31 23.39
N ASP A 124 -25.98 -136.98 22.37
CA ASP A 124 -25.87 -136.56 20.98
C ASP A 124 -26.64 -135.26 20.72
N GLU A 125 -27.84 -135.11 21.27
CA GLU A 125 -28.62 -133.87 21.22
C GLU A 125 -27.89 -132.71 21.93
N ALA A 126 -27.27 -132.96 23.08
CA ALA A 126 -26.47 -131.97 23.80
C ALA A 126 -25.24 -131.56 22.99
N ARG A 127 -24.52 -132.51 22.39
CA ARG A 127 -23.36 -132.25 21.52
C ARG A 127 -23.75 -131.41 20.31
N ALA A 128 -24.82 -131.77 19.61
CA ALA A 128 -25.33 -131.01 18.48
C ALA A 128 -25.73 -129.58 18.88
N THR A 129 -26.37 -129.42 20.04
CA THR A 129 -26.75 -128.10 20.58
C THR A 129 -25.52 -127.24 20.91
N TYR A 130 -24.49 -127.81 21.54
CA TYR A 130 -23.26 -127.09 21.84
C TYR A 130 -22.48 -126.72 20.57
N GLU A 131 -22.43 -127.60 19.58
CA GLU A 131 -21.78 -127.31 18.30
C GLU A 131 -22.49 -126.18 17.54
N ALA A 132 -23.83 -126.15 17.56
CA ALA A 132 -24.61 -125.05 16.99
C ALA A 132 -24.32 -123.72 17.72
N LYS A 133 -24.29 -123.72 19.06
CA LYS A 133 -23.95 -122.52 19.85
C LYS A 133 -22.52 -122.04 19.63
N LEU A 134 -21.57 -122.95 19.40
CA LEU A 134 -20.19 -122.60 19.06
C LEU A 134 -20.14 -121.87 17.72
N LYS A 135 -20.82 -122.41 16.68
CA LYS A 135 -20.92 -121.75 15.37
C LYS A 135 -21.56 -120.37 15.45
N GLU A 136 -22.65 -120.23 16.22
CA GLU A 136 -23.30 -118.94 16.44
C GLU A 136 -22.36 -117.93 17.11
N LYS A 137 -21.62 -118.35 18.15
CA LYS A 137 -20.63 -117.49 18.81
C LYS A 137 -19.48 -117.11 17.90
N ASP A 138 -18.99 -118.02 17.08
CA ASP A 138 -17.92 -117.73 16.11
C ASP A 138 -18.37 -116.72 15.05
N GLU A 139 -19.63 -116.81 14.60
CA GLU A 139 -20.22 -115.82 13.69
C GLU A 139 -20.34 -114.44 14.36
N VAL A 140 -20.75 -114.38 15.63
CA VAL A 140 -20.80 -113.13 16.41
C VAL A 140 -19.40 -112.54 16.59
N ILE A 141 -18.42 -113.35 17.01
CA ILE A 141 -17.03 -112.92 17.17
C ILE A 141 -16.50 -112.33 15.86
N LYS A 142 -16.73 -113.02 14.73
CA LYS A 142 -16.28 -112.53 13.43
C LYS A 142 -16.94 -111.20 13.07
N LYS A 143 -18.24 -111.05 13.34
CA LYS A 143 -18.97 -109.80 13.11
C LYS A 143 -18.42 -108.66 13.98
N ASP A 144 -18.15 -108.94 15.25
CA ASP A 144 -17.58 -107.96 16.19
C ASP A 144 -16.14 -107.59 15.79
N GLU A 145 -15.32 -108.55 15.36
CA GLU A 145 -13.97 -108.29 14.84
C GLU A 145 -13.99 -107.40 13.59
N ASP A 146 -14.89 -107.67 12.65
CA ASP A 146 -15.04 -106.86 11.45
C ASP A 146 -15.55 -105.46 11.78
N GLN A 147 -16.48 -105.33 12.74
CA GLN A 147 -16.96 -104.04 13.23
C GLN A 147 -15.85 -103.25 13.93
N ILE A 148 -15.06 -103.87 14.82
CA ILE A 148 -13.92 -103.24 15.50
C ILE A 148 -12.89 -102.73 14.49
N LYS A 149 -12.61 -103.49 13.42
CA LYS A 149 -11.69 -103.03 12.36
C LYS A 149 -12.24 -101.81 11.64
N LYS A 150 -13.55 -101.80 11.34
CA LYS A 150 -14.22 -100.68 10.70
C LYS A 150 -14.20 -99.42 11.59
N ASP A 151 -14.52 -99.57 12.87
CA ASP A 151 -14.54 -98.47 13.83
C ASP A 151 -13.14 -97.89 14.04
N LYS A 152 -12.09 -98.73 14.13
CA LYS A 152 -10.70 -98.26 14.14
C LYS A 152 -10.31 -97.49 12.88
N GLY A 153 -10.83 -97.89 11.72
CA GLY A 153 -10.64 -97.17 10.47
C GLY A 153 -11.26 -95.78 10.52
N HIS A 154 -12.51 -95.69 10.99
CA HIS A 154 -13.21 -94.43 11.20
C HIS A 154 -12.50 -93.53 12.20
N ASP A 155 -12.06 -94.04 13.36
CA ASP A 155 -11.33 -93.27 14.37
C ASP A 155 -10.05 -92.64 13.80
N ILE A 156 -9.28 -93.39 12.98
CA ILE A 156 -8.07 -92.87 12.34
C ILE A 156 -8.40 -91.72 11.37
N ASP A 157 -9.46 -91.87 10.58
CA ASP A 157 -9.86 -90.84 9.61
C ASP A 157 -10.49 -89.61 10.28
N ASP A 158 -11.21 -89.80 11.38
CA ASP A 158 -11.72 -88.73 12.24
C ASP A 158 -10.57 -87.96 12.87
N HIS A 159 -9.54 -88.64 13.39
CA HIS A 159 -8.34 -87.98 13.91
C HIS A 159 -7.62 -87.15 12.85
N LYS A 160 -7.39 -87.69 11.64
CA LYS A 160 -6.81 -86.92 10.53
C LYS A 160 -7.65 -85.71 10.16
N THR A 161 -8.97 -85.83 10.21
CA THR A 161 -9.90 -84.74 9.91
C THR A 161 -9.83 -83.65 10.97
N ILE A 162 -9.80 -84.03 12.26
CA ILE A 162 -9.65 -83.11 13.39
C ILE A 162 -8.33 -82.34 13.27
N ASP A 163 -7.22 -83.03 13.01
CA ASP A 163 -5.90 -82.38 12.87
C ASP A 163 -5.90 -81.37 11.70
N ARG A 164 -6.49 -81.73 10.56
CA ARG A 164 -6.62 -80.82 9.42
C ARG A 164 -7.46 -79.60 9.76
N LEU A 165 -8.59 -79.80 10.44
CA LEU A 165 -9.48 -78.70 10.84
C LEU A 165 -8.82 -77.80 11.90
N ALA A 166 -8.04 -78.37 12.83
CA ALA A 166 -7.27 -77.62 13.81
C ALA A 166 -6.23 -76.72 13.13
N ALA A 167 -5.48 -77.25 12.17
CA ALA A 167 -4.51 -76.47 11.39
C ALA A 167 -5.18 -75.35 10.58
N GLN A 168 -6.35 -75.62 9.98
CA GLN A 168 -7.13 -74.59 9.28
C GLN A 168 -7.62 -73.50 10.24
N LEU A 169 -8.14 -73.87 11.41
CA LEU A 169 -8.59 -72.92 12.42
C LEU A 169 -7.45 -72.00 12.89
N GLU A 170 -6.26 -72.57 13.10
CA GLU A 170 -5.07 -71.82 13.50
C GLU A 170 -4.63 -70.84 12.41
N TYR A 171 -4.60 -71.29 11.15
CA TYR A 171 -4.31 -70.43 10.00
C TYR A 171 -5.30 -69.26 9.89
N GLU A 172 -6.60 -69.54 10.00
CA GLU A 172 -7.64 -68.51 9.94
C GLU A 172 -7.52 -67.51 11.11
N ARG A 173 -7.18 -67.98 12.32
CA ARG A 173 -6.91 -67.10 13.46
C ARG A 173 -5.71 -66.19 13.22
N ALA A 174 -4.61 -66.72 12.66
CA ALA A 174 -3.44 -65.94 12.32
C ALA A 174 -3.74 -64.91 11.23
N SER A 175 -4.45 -65.31 10.18
CA SER A 175 -4.91 -64.43 9.10
C SER A 175 -5.78 -63.29 9.64
N LYS A 176 -6.76 -63.61 10.49
CA LYS A 176 -7.62 -62.62 11.15
C LYS A 176 -6.82 -61.64 12.02
N ALA A 177 -5.83 -62.12 12.75
CA ALA A 177 -4.98 -61.27 13.58
C ALA A 177 -4.17 -60.27 12.73
N GLU A 178 -3.63 -60.71 11.59
CA GLU A 178 -2.88 -59.82 10.70
C GLU A 178 -3.80 -58.80 10.01
N VAL A 179 -4.99 -59.20 9.57
CA VAL A 179 -5.98 -58.28 9.02
C VAL A 179 -6.40 -57.23 10.05
N GLN A 180 -6.59 -57.63 11.32
CA GLN A 180 -6.93 -56.72 12.40
C GLN A 180 -5.80 -55.70 12.65
N LYS A 181 -4.55 -56.16 12.69
CA LYS A 181 -3.38 -55.29 12.81
C LYS A 181 -3.30 -54.29 11.65
N ASN A 182 -3.51 -54.73 10.41
CA ASN A 182 -3.52 -53.84 9.25
C ASN A 182 -4.68 -52.82 9.31
N LEU A 183 -5.85 -53.24 9.79
CA LEU A 183 -6.99 -52.36 10.01
C LEU A 183 -6.66 -51.26 11.03
N ASP A 184 -6.04 -51.62 12.16
CA ASP A 184 -5.70 -50.67 13.22
C ASP A 184 -4.59 -49.70 12.79
N GLN A 185 -3.61 -50.18 12.03
CA GLN A 185 -2.60 -49.31 11.39
C GLN A 185 -3.24 -48.34 10.40
N THR A 186 -4.16 -48.81 9.56
CA THR A 186 -4.84 -47.98 8.56
C THR A 186 -5.73 -46.93 9.23
N LYS A 187 -6.44 -47.28 10.31
CA LYS A 187 -7.23 -46.32 11.11
C LYS A 187 -6.35 -45.23 11.71
N THR A 188 -5.19 -45.61 12.25
CA THR A 188 -4.23 -44.65 12.81
C THR A 188 -3.68 -43.71 11.74
N ALA A 189 -3.33 -44.24 10.57
CA ALA A 189 -2.87 -43.45 9.43
C ALA A 189 -3.96 -42.51 8.91
N LEU A 190 -5.22 -42.96 8.85
CA LEU A 190 -6.37 -42.14 8.45
C LEU A 190 -6.56 -40.95 9.41
N ALA A 191 -6.56 -41.20 10.72
CA ALA A 191 -6.70 -40.13 11.71
C ALA A 191 -5.56 -39.10 11.61
N ALA A 192 -4.33 -39.54 11.35
CA ALA A 192 -3.19 -38.65 11.13
C ALA A 192 -3.34 -37.82 9.84
N ALA A 193 -3.85 -38.42 8.77
CA ALA A 193 -4.14 -37.73 7.52
C ALA A 193 -5.26 -36.69 7.68
N GLU A 194 -6.33 -37.02 8.40
CA GLU A 194 -7.44 -36.11 8.71
C GLU A 194 -6.96 -34.90 9.53
N ALA A 195 -6.12 -35.12 10.55
CA ALA A 195 -5.53 -34.03 11.34
C ALA A 195 -4.61 -33.13 10.50
N SER A 196 -3.83 -33.72 9.59
CA SER A 196 -2.99 -32.98 8.64
C SER A 196 -3.83 -32.15 7.67
N LEU A 197 -4.94 -32.70 7.17
CA LEU A 197 -5.88 -32.01 6.30
C LEU A 197 -6.56 -30.82 7.01
N ALA A 198 -6.96 -31.00 8.27
CA ALA A 198 -7.51 -29.92 9.08
C ALA A 198 -6.51 -28.77 9.27
N THR A 199 -5.25 -29.10 9.53
CA THR A 199 -4.15 -28.12 9.66
C THR A 199 -3.88 -27.37 8.36
N ALA A 200 -3.83 -28.09 7.24
CA ALA A 200 -3.67 -27.51 5.91
C ALA A 200 -4.84 -26.58 5.56
N SER A 201 -6.07 -26.99 5.88
CA SER A 201 -7.27 -26.18 5.67
C SER A 201 -7.26 -24.88 6.48
N ALA A 202 -6.85 -24.94 7.75
CA ALA A 202 -6.69 -23.75 8.58
C ALA A 202 -5.61 -22.79 8.03
N THR A 203 -4.50 -23.35 7.53
CA THR A 203 -3.43 -22.58 6.89
C THR A 203 -3.94 -21.87 5.63
N ILE A 204 -4.68 -22.57 4.77
CA ILE A 204 -5.29 -22.00 3.58
C ILE A 204 -6.24 -20.86 3.94
N ALA A 205 -7.09 -21.01 4.96
CA ALA A 205 -8.01 -19.96 5.40
C ALA A 205 -7.25 -18.70 5.89
N SER A 206 -6.17 -18.88 6.65
CA SER A 206 -5.31 -17.78 7.10
C SER A 206 -4.63 -17.06 5.93
N LEU A 207 -4.04 -17.82 4.99
CA LEU A 207 -3.41 -17.25 3.80
C LEU A 207 -4.41 -16.52 2.92
N THR A 208 -5.61 -17.07 2.75
CA THR A 208 -6.71 -16.43 1.99
C THR A 208 -7.08 -15.07 2.61
N THR A 209 -7.18 -15.01 3.93
CA THR A 209 -7.46 -13.76 4.65
C THR A 209 -6.33 -12.74 4.43
N ARG A 210 -5.07 -13.19 4.50
CA ARG A 210 -3.90 -12.33 4.29
C ARG A 210 -3.83 -11.78 2.86
N VAL A 211 -4.15 -12.61 1.86
CA VAL A 211 -4.23 -12.17 0.46
C VAL A 211 -5.27 -11.06 0.30
N ALA A 212 -6.48 -11.25 0.86
CA ALA A 212 -7.53 -10.23 0.80
C ALA A 212 -7.11 -8.90 1.47
N SER A 213 -6.40 -8.95 2.59
CA SER A 213 -5.85 -7.75 3.24
C SER A 213 -4.83 -7.04 2.37
N LEU A 214 -3.88 -7.79 1.77
CA LEU A 214 -2.86 -7.21 0.88
C LEU A 214 -3.45 -6.62 -0.39
N GLU A 215 -4.50 -7.24 -0.96
CA GLU A 215 -5.22 -6.70 -2.11
C GLU A 215 -5.90 -5.36 -1.77
N ALA A 216 -6.48 -5.24 -0.58
CA ALA A 216 -7.08 -3.99 -0.11
C ALA A 216 -6.04 -2.88 0.10
N GLU A 217 -4.88 -3.21 0.69
CA GLU A 217 -3.75 -2.27 0.85
C GLU A 217 -3.22 -1.78 -0.49
N LEU A 218 -3.01 -2.70 -1.45
CA LEU A 218 -2.55 -2.36 -2.80
C LEU A 218 -3.50 -1.39 -3.50
N GLU A 219 -4.81 -1.56 -3.31
CA GLU A 219 -5.81 -0.68 -3.93
C GLU A 219 -5.82 0.73 -3.31
N VAL A 220 -5.52 0.84 -2.01
CA VAL A 220 -5.30 2.15 -1.35
C VAL A 220 -4.05 2.82 -1.92
N GLU A 221 -2.93 2.10 -2.00
CA GLU A 221 -1.68 2.65 -2.55
C GLU A 221 -1.84 3.14 -3.99
N LYS A 222 -2.57 2.40 -4.84
CA LYS A 222 -2.87 2.86 -6.22
C LYS A 222 -3.61 4.19 -6.23
N LYS A 223 -4.62 4.37 -5.37
CA LYS A 223 -5.37 5.63 -5.28
C LYS A 223 -4.46 6.78 -4.83
N ASP A 224 -3.55 6.52 -3.90
CA ASP A 224 -2.58 7.53 -3.46
C ASP A 224 -1.59 7.89 -4.58
N ILE A 225 -1.12 6.91 -5.36
CA ILE A 225 -0.30 7.14 -6.55
C ILE A 225 -1.04 8.02 -7.55
N ASP A 226 -2.30 7.71 -7.88
CA ASP A 226 -3.10 8.51 -8.81
C ASP A 226 -3.27 9.96 -8.34
N LYS A 227 -3.49 10.14 -7.03
CA LYS A 227 -3.58 11.46 -6.41
C LYS A 227 -2.26 12.23 -6.54
N LEU A 228 -1.13 11.60 -6.19
CA LEU A 228 0.19 12.21 -6.29
C LEU A 228 0.57 12.55 -7.75
N GLN A 229 0.19 11.72 -8.71
CA GLN A 229 0.38 12.02 -10.12
C GLN A 229 -0.42 13.23 -10.58
N LYS A 230 -1.67 13.37 -10.12
CA LYS A 230 -2.49 14.56 -10.39
C LYS A 230 -1.87 15.81 -9.79
N GLU A 231 -1.47 15.77 -8.51
CA GLU A 231 -0.80 16.89 -7.84
C GLU A 231 0.51 17.27 -8.55
N THR A 232 1.26 16.28 -9.04
CA THR A 232 2.49 16.50 -9.81
C THR A 232 2.18 17.22 -11.12
N LYS A 233 1.17 16.79 -11.88
CA LYS A 233 0.74 17.49 -13.10
C LYS A 233 0.35 18.93 -12.83
N ASP A 234 -0.43 19.17 -11.78
CA ASP A 234 -0.86 20.52 -11.40
C ASP A 234 0.34 21.42 -11.04
N LYS A 235 1.28 20.90 -10.24
CA LYS A 235 2.52 21.61 -9.89
C LYS A 235 3.39 21.88 -11.11
N THR A 236 3.53 20.93 -12.03
CA THR A 236 4.26 21.13 -13.29
C THR A 236 3.63 22.25 -14.12
N ALA A 237 2.30 22.28 -14.24
CA ALA A 237 1.61 23.35 -14.95
C ALA A 237 1.86 24.73 -14.31
N ILE A 238 1.83 24.82 -12.98
CA ILE A 238 2.16 26.04 -12.23
C ILE A 238 3.60 26.48 -12.52
N ILE A 239 4.56 25.55 -12.48
CA ILE A 239 5.98 25.84 -12.77
C ILE A 239 6.11 26.41 -14.18
N SER A 240 5.53 25.75 -15.19
CA SER A 240 5.59 26.25 -16.58
C SER A 240 4.97 27.65 -16.73
N GLN A 241 3.89 27.94 -16.00
CA GLN A 241 3.30 29.28 -16.02
C GLN A 241 4.21 30.33 -15.36
N LEU A 242 4.85 29.98 -14.23
CA LEU A 242 5.80 30.86 -13.55
C LEU A 242 7.03 31.14 -14.42
N GLU A 243 7.57 30.13 -15.10
CA GLU A 243 8.68 30.29 -16.04
C GLU A 243 8.30 31.26 -17.18
N LYS A 244 7.10 31.12 -17.74
CA LYS A 244 6.60 32.00 -18.79
C LYS A 244 6.44 33.44 -18.32
N ASN A 245 5.89 33.64 -17.11
CA ASN A 245 5.77 34.95 -16.49
C ASN A 245 7.15 35.57 -16.22
N ASN A 246 8.12 34.78 -15.77
CA ASN A 246 9.48 35.26 -15.50
C ASN A 246 10.16 35.70 -16.80
N ALA A 247 10.01 34.93 -17.88
CA ALA A 247 10.52 35.30 -19.21
C ALA A 247 9.92 36.62 -19.73
N ASP A 248 8.60 36.81 -19.56
CA ASP A 248 7.92 38.07 -19.94
C ASP A 248 8.41 39.26 -19.12
N LEU A 249 8.54 39.10 -17.79
CA LEU A 249 9.09 40.13 -16.91
C LEU A 249 10.53 40.49 -17.29
N GLN A 250 11.34 39.50 -17.64
CA GLN A 250 12.73 39.71 -18.06
C GLN A 250 12.80 40.45 -19.40
N SER A 251 11.90 40.16 -20.34
CA SER A 251 11.75 40.92 -21.58
C SER A 251 11.36 42.37 -21.32
N LYS A 252 10.36 42.62 -20.47
CA LYS A 252 9.93 43.97 -20.06
C LYS A 252 11.06 44.75 -19.37
N LEU A 253 11.81 44.10 -18.48
CA LEU A 253 12.96 44.70 -17.82
C LEU A 253 14.04 45.12 -18.82
N ASN A 254 14.36 44.26 -19.78
CA ASN A 254 15.31 44.57 -20.84
C ASN A 254 14.84 45.74 -21.72
N GLY A 255 13.55 45.79 -22.06
CA GLY A 255 12.94 46.92 -22.77
C GLY A 255 13.08 48.22 -21.99
N ALA A 256 12.73 48.22 -20.69
CA ALA A 256 12.84 49.39 -19.83
C ALA A 256 14.30 49.87 -19.67
N LEU A 257 15.26 48.93 -19.55
CA LEU A 257 16.69 49.27 -19.50
C LEU A 257 17.16 49.93 -20.80
N GLN A 258 16.68 49.46 -21.96
CA GLN A 258 17.00 50.07 -23.24
C GLN A 258 16.39 51.48 -23.37
N ASP A 259 15.15 51.68 -22.91
CA ASP A 259 14.52 52.99 -22.90
C ASP A 259 15.29 53.99 -22.01
N VAL A 260 15.77 53.54 -20.85
CA VAL A 260 16.62 54.37 -19.97
C VAL A 260 17.90 54.77 -20.68
N ARG A 261 18.58 53.84 -21.38
CA ARG A 261 19.77 54.16 -22.18
C ARG A 261 19.47 55.19 -23.27
N ASN A 262 18.41 54.96 -24.04
CA ASN A 262 17.99 55.88 -25.11
C ASN A 262 17.70 57.28 -24.56
N LYS A 263 17.02 57.37 -23.40
CA LYS A 263 16.78 58.65 -22.72
C LYS A 263 18.06 59.29 -22.20
N GLN A 264 19.00 58.51 -21.69
CA GLN A 264 20.30 59.03 -21.26
C GLN A 264 21.09 59.62 -22.43
N ASP A 265 21.06 58.98 -23.60
CA ASP A 265 21.70 59.50 -24.81
C ASP A 265 21.05 60.82 -25.27
N GLN A 266 19.71 60.91 -25.19
CA GLN A 266 18.99 62.16 -25.47
C GLN A 266 19.36 63.28 -24.48
N ILE A 267 19.52 62.96 -23.20
CA ILE A 267 19.97 63.93 -22.18
C ILE A 267 21.37 64.41 -22.53
N ASN A 268 22.30 63.51 -22.84
CA ASN A 268 23.67 63.86 -23.20
C ASN A 268 23.73 64.79 -24.43
N ALA A 269 22.90 64.53 -25.45
CA ALA A 269 22.79 65.38 -26.64
C ALA A 269 22.22 66.78 -26.30
N LYS A 270 21.20 66.84 -25.44
CA LYS A 270 20.65 68.11 -24.96
C LYS A 270 21.67 68.89 -24.12
N ASP A 271 22.42 68.22 -23.26
CA ASP A 271 23.48 68.84 -22.46
C ASP A 271 24.57 69.46 -23.36
N SER A 272 24.96 68.77 -24.44
CA SER A 272 25.89 69.33 -25.44
C SER A 272 25.31 70.61 -26.06
N THR A 273 24.04 70.58 -26.47
CA THR A 273 23.36 71.74 -27.05
C THR A 273 23.30 72.91 -26.06
N ILE A 274 23.01 72.63 -24.79
CA ILE A 274 22.97 73.64 -23.73
C ILE A 274 24.36 74.27 -23.53
N ARG A 275 25.43 73.47 -23.53
CA ARG A 275 26.81 74.00 -23.46
C ARG A 275 27.12 74.92 -24.63
N ASP A 276 26.79 74.50 -25.85
CA ASP A 276 27.03 75.31 -27.06
C ASP A 276 26.25 76.63 -27.01
N GLN A 277 25.00 76.58 -26.57
CA GLN A 277 24.18 77.78 -26.36
C GLN A 277 24.75 78.69 -25.28
N SER A 278 25.24 78.14 -24.17
CA SER A 278 25.89 78.91 -23.11
C SER A 278 27.12 79.65 -23.62
N ILE A 279 27.98 78.98 -24.40
CA ILE A 279 29.15 79.60 -25.05
C ILE A 279 28.71 80.74 -25.99
N ARG A 280 27.63 80.54 -26.74
CA ARG A 280 27.10 81.59 -27.63
C ARG A 280 26.59 82.80 -26.86
N ILE A 281 25.88 82.59 -25.74
CA ILE A 281 25.42 83.66 -24.85
C ILE A 281 26.62 84.44 -24.28
N ASP A 282 27.67 83.76 -23.83
CA ASP A 282 28.88 84.41 -23.32
C ASP A 282 29.54 85.29 -24.39
N ASN A 283 29.63 84.80 -25.62
CA ASN A 283 30.20 85.56 -26.74
C ASN A 283 29.35 86.79 -27.09
N LEU A 284 28.03 86.63 -27.17
CA LEU A 284 27.10 87.75 -27.40
C LEU A 284 27.18 88.79 -26.28
N THR A 285 27.35 88.35 -25.03
CA THR A 285 27.51 89.24 -23.88
C THR A 285 28.80 90.06 -24.00
N LYS A 286 29.92 89.43 -24.39
CA LYS A 286 31.18 90.14 -24.67
C LYS A 286 31.01 91.17 -25.79
N GLU A 287 30.35 90.80 -26.88
CA GLU A 287 30.09 91.71 -28.00
C GLU A 287 29.21 92.90 -27.59
N SER A 288 28.15 92.65 -26.82
CA SER A 288 27.28 93.70 -26.28
C SER A 288 28.05 94.68 -25.39
N ASN A 289 28.90 94.18 -24.50
CA ASN A 289 29.73 95.01 -23.63
C ASN A 289 30.70 95.88 -24.45
N ALA A 290 31.36 95.31 -25.46
CA ALA A 290 32.23 96.05 -26.36
C ALA A 290 31.47 97.18 -27.09
N LYS A 291 30.28 96.88 -27.64
CA LYS A 291 29.41 97.89 -28.27
C LYS A 291 28.98 98.97 -27.29
N SER A 292 28.66 98.62 -26.04
CA SER A 292 28.30 99.58 -25.00
C SER A 292 29.45 100.55 -24.70
N ILE A 293 30.70 100.07 -24.66
CA ILE A 293 31.88 100.93 -24.51
C ILE A 293 31.99 101.89 -25.70
N THR A 294 31.80 101.40 -26.93
CA THR A 294 31.82 102.25 -28.12
C THR A 294 30.75 103.35 -28.07
N ILE A 295 29.52 103.01 -27.66
CA ILE A 295 28.42 103.98 -27.52
C ILE A 295 28.78 105.06 -26.50
N ASN A 296 29.31 104.69 -25.34
CA ASN A 296 29.71 105.65 -24.31
C ASN A 296 30.81 106.62 -24.79
N ASN A 297 31.76 106.12 -25.58
CA ASN A 297 32.80 106.95 -26.20
C ASN A 297 32.19 107.93 -27.21
N LEU A 298 31.30 107.47 -28.08
CA LEU A 298 30.61 108.32 -29.06
C LEU A 298 29.76 109.39 -28.36
N GLN A 299 29.05 109.04 -27.28
CA GLN A 299 28.27 109.99 -26.49
C GLN A 299 29.14 111.09 -25.89
N SER A 300 30.34 110.75 -25.41
CA SER A 300 31.31 111.70 -24.87
C SER A 300 31.80 112.69 -25.95
N GLN A 301 32.01 112.22 -27.18
CA GLN A 301 32.37 113.08 -28.31
C GLN A 301 31.25 114.06 -28.67
N ILE A 302 30.00 113.59 -28.70
CA ILE A 302 28.81 114.45 -28.96
C ILE A 302 28.74 115.58 -27.92
N ASN A 303 28.90 115.27 -26.65
CA ASN A 303 28.85 116.26 -25.58
C ASN A 303 29.93 117.35 -25.74
N ASN A 304 31.14 116.96 -26.14
CA ASN A 304 32.25 117.90 -26.38
C ASN A 304 31.93 118.84 -27.56
N LEU A 305 31.47 118.28 -28.68
CA LEU A 305 31.08 119.07 -29.86
C LEU A 305 29.94 120.07 -29.54
N GLN A 306 28.94 119.66 -28.76
CA GLN A 306 27.86 120.56 -28.32
C GLN A 306 28.39 121.73 -27.48
N GLN A 307 29.43 121.51 -26.67
CA GLN A 307 30.02 122.58 -25.86
C GLN A 307 30.81 123.59 -26.71
N GLN A 308 31.50 123.13 -27.74
CA GLN A 308 32.20 124.02 -28.68
C GLN A 308 31.23 124.94 -29.44
N ILE A 309 30.08 124.43 -29.89
CA ILE A 309 29.06 125.23 -30.59
C ILE A 309 28.55 126.38 -29.72
N ARG A 310 28.28 126.14 -28.43
CA ARG A 310 27.78 127.17 -27.51
C ARG A 310 28.73 128.37 -27.37
N ASN A 311 30.03 128.14 -27.36
CA ASN A 311 31.03 129.19 -27.16
C ASN A 311 31.16 130.15 -28.36
N LEU A 312 30.90 129.69 -29.57
CA LEU A 312 31.05 130.51 -30.78
C LEU A 312 29.90 131.52 -30.99
N GLN A 313 28.73 131.27 -30.40
CA GLN A 313 27.52 132.08 -30.65
C GLN A 313 27.43 133.36 -29.81
N SER A 314 28.30 133.60 -28.83
CA SER A 314 28.15 134.69 -27.82
C SER A 314 28.89 136.01 -28.12
N ILE A 315 29.45 136.22 -29.31
CA ILE A 315 30.29 137.40 -29.63
C ILE A 315 29.48 138.48 -30.38
N PRO A 316 29.42 139.75 -29.90
CA PRO A 316 28.79 140.85 -30.64
C PRO A 316 29.60 141.24 -31.89
N VAL A 317 28.92 141.36 -33.03
CA VAL A 317 29.51 141.73 -34.33
C VAL A 317 29.03 143.12 -34.72
N PHE A 318 29.93 144.07 -34.97
CA PHE A 318 29.60 145.44 -35.41
C PHE A 318 28.87 145.41 -36.75
N LYS A 319 27.87 146.28 -36.92
CA LYS A 319 27.02 146.30 -38.11
C LYS A 319 26.99 147.66 -38.77
N PHE A 320 26.57 148.71 -38.07
CA PHE A 320 26.54 150.06 -38.62
C PHE A 320 26.44 151.12 -37.52
N LYS A 321 26.70 152.38 -37.89
CA LYS A 321 26.60 153.57 -37.05
C LYS A 321 25.40 154.41 -37.49
N CYS A 322 24.63 154.99 -36.57
CA CYS A 322 23.45 155.77 -36.91
C CYS A 322 23.03 156.77 -35.84
N ASN A 323 22.23 157.77 -36.23
CA ASN A 323 21.30 158.41 -35.30
C ASN A 323 20.02 157.59 -35.18
N ILE A 324 19.41 157.59 -34.00
CA ILE A 324 18.08 156.99 -33.77
C ILE A 324 17.09 158.13 -33.53
N LYS A 325 15.98 158.14 -34.27
CA LYS A 325 15.02 159.25 -34.32
C LYS A 325 13.62 158.77 -33.96
N CYS A 326 13.05 159.29 -32.88
CA CYS A 326 11.68 159.01 -32.48
C CYS A 326 10.68 159.63 -33.47
N GLN A 327 9.58 158.93 -33.74
CA GLN A 327 8.54 159.36 -34.67
C GLN A 327 7.36 160.08 -33.98
N ALA A 328 7.54 160.55 -32.73
CA ALA A 328 6.50 161.30 -32.02
C ALA A 328 6.15 162.59 -32.79
N PRO A 329 4.86 163.00 -32.85
CA PRO A 329 4.46 164.18 -33.63
C PRO A 329 5.16 165.45 -33.13
N SER A 330 6.00 166.04 -33.97
CA SER A 330 6.80 167.22 -33.65
C SER A 330 7.07 168.04 -34.91
N ASN A 331 7.28 169.34 -34.77
CA ASN A 331 7.73 170.24 -35.85
C ASN A 331 9.24 170.15 -36.11
N ARG A 332 9.96 169.28 -35.39
CA ARG A 332 11.41 169.05 -35.49
C ARG A 332 11.74 167.56 -35.35
N GLU A 333 12.88 167.13 -35.87
CA GLU A 333 13.34 165.75 -35.68
C GLU A 333 13.80 165.52 -34.23
N ILE A 334 13.28 164.47 -33.61
CA ILE A 334 13.55 164.10 -32.21
C ILE A 334 14.57 162.96 -32.18
N ALA A 335 15.81 163.27 -31.84
CA ALA A 335 16.88 162.29 -31.72
C ALA A 335 16.93 161.68 -30.32
N VAL A 336 17.35 160.40 -30.26
CA VAL A 336 17.78 159.74 -29.03
C VAL A 336 19.18 160.26 -28.69
N ASP A 337 19.25 161.06 -27.65
CA ASP A 337 20.44 161.80 -27.23
C ASP A 337 20.93 161.29 -25.87
N LEU A 338 22.24 161.16 -25.73
CA LEU A 338 22.90 160.89 -24.47
C LEU A 338 23.12 162.18 -23.65
N THR A 339 22.51 162.25 -22.48
CA THR A 339 22.58 163.43 -21.59
C THR A 339 23.80 163.39 -20.69
N ASP A 340 24.57 164.50 -20.61
CA ASP A 340 25.66 164.69 -19.64
C ASP A 340 26.56 163.45 -19.42
N GLY A 341 26.95 162.79 -20.53
CA GLY A 341 27.82 161.61 -20.50
C GLY A 341 27.14 160.28 -20.09
N GLY A 342 25.82 160.28 -19.91
CA GLY A 342 25.00 159.11 -19.56
C GLY A 342 24.72 158.93 -18.07
N GLY A 343 25.04 159.94 -17.22
CA GLY A 343 25.41 159.71 -15.82
C GLY A 343 24.49 160.15 -14.67
N SER A 344 23.48 161.02 -14.82
CA SER A 344 22.41 161.20 -13.79
C SER A 344 21.23 162.02 -14.31
N GLY A 345 20.06 161.86 -13.69
CA GLY A 345 18.83 162.55 -14.09
C GLY A 345 18.09 161.82 -15.21
N THR A 346 18.42 162.10 -16.47
CA THR A 346 17.76 161.59 -17.69
C THR A 346 18.81 161.02 -18.66
N PRO A 347 19.43 159.86 -18.40
CA PRO A 347 20.62 159.38 -19.13
C PRO A 347 20.48 159.34 -20.65
N VAL A 348 19.28 158.98 -21.11
CA VAL A 348 18.90 159.03 -22.51
C VAL A 348 17.65 159.88 -22.64
N GLN A 349 17.70 160.89 -23.48
CA GLN A 349 16.67 161.89 -23.62
C GLN A 349 16.37 162.20 -25.08
N CYS A 350 15.24 162.84 -25.29
CA CYS A 350 14.85 163.44 -26.55
C CYS A 350 15.51 164.82 -26.65
N TYR A 351 16.18 165.06 -27.77
CA TYR A 351 16.73 166.37 -28.09
C TYR A 351 16.52 166.66 -29.58
N SER A 352 16.62 167.94 -29.96
CA SER A 352 16.61 168.34 -31.37
C SER A 352 17.77 167.66 -32.07
N LEU A 353 17.54 167.13 -33.27
CA LEU A 353 18.64 166.58 -34.05
C LEU A 353 19.72 167.65 -34.22
N VAL A 354 20.89 167.39 -33.65
CA VAL A 354 22.10 168.21 -33.80
C VAL A 354 23.25 167.24 -34.05
N ASN A 355 24.14 167.60 -34.97
CA ASN A 355 25.22 166.69 -35.37
C ASN A 355 26.32 166.61 -34.30
N ASN A 356 26.09 165.85 -33.23
CA ASN A 356 27.03 165.62 -32.13
C ASN A 356 27.14 164.13 -31.78
N ASN A 357 28.22 163.75 -31.09
CA ASN A 357 28.48 162.35 -30.73
C ASN A 357 27.52 161.78 -29.66
N ASN A 358 26.69 162.61 -29.01
CA ASN A 358 25.68 162.13 -28.06
C ASN A 358 24.51 161.44 -28.76
N GLN A 359 24.25 161.79 -30.02
CA GLN A 359 23.12 161.28 -30.79
C GLN A 359 23.51 160.15 -31.73
N ILE A 360 24.77 159.74 -31.74
CA ILE A 360 25.32 158.75 -32.66
C ILE A 360 25.54 157.43 -31.90
N TRP A 361 25.01 156.34 -32.47
CA TRP A 361 24.95 155.02 -31.88
C TRP A 361 25.52 153.96 -32.82
N ASP A 362 26.40 153.10 -32.32
CA ASP A 362 26.90 151.90 -32.97
C ASP A 362 25.99 150.71 -32.68
N ILE A 363 25.59 150.00 -33.73
CA ILE A 363 24.71 148.84 -33.67
C ILE A 363 25.54 147.57 -33.90
N TYR A 364 25.43 146.60 -33.00
CA TYR A 364 26.08 145.29 -33.11
C TYR A 364 25.02 144.18 -33.10
N SER A 365 25.12 143.17 -33.96
CA SER A 365 24.30 141.94 -33.85
C SER A 365 24.91 140.98 -32.83
N ILE A 366 24.10 140.17 -32.14
CA ILE A 366 24.57 139.22 -31.12
C ILE A 366 23.77 137.91 -31.13
N GLY A 367 24.42 136.78 -30.81
CA GLY A 367 23.73 135.49 -30.67
C GLY A 367 23.39 134.81 -32.01
N GLY A 368 24.05 135.18 -33.11
CA GLY A 368 23.67 134.74 -34.47
C GLY A 368 22.28 135.22 -34.92
N ARG A 369 21.61 136.09 -34.15
CA ARG A 369 20.28 136.62 -34.43
C ARG A 369 20.39 137.91 -35.23
N ASN A 370 19.60 138.04 -36.29
CA ASN A 370 19.66 139.17 -37.22
C ASN A 370 18.75 140.35 -36.82
N ASN A 371 17.99 140.22 -35.73
CA ASN A 371 17.08 141.25 -35.24
C ASN A 371 17.38 141.67 -33.80
N VAL A 372 18.33 141.03 -33.12
CA VAL A 372 18.75 141.39 -31.76
C VAL A 372 20.07 142.11 -31.82
N VAL A 373 20.12 143.28 -31.19
CA VAL A 373 21.26 144.18 -31.23
C VAL A 373 21.71 144.64 -29.86
N ILE A 374 22.99 144.99 -29.79
CA ILE A 374 23.53 145.89 -28.79
C ILE A 374 23.58 147.28 -29.42
N ILE A 375 23.09 148.29 -28.70
CA ILE A 375 23.11 149.68 -29.12
C ILE A 375 24.13 150.39 -28.23
N LYS A 376 25.24 150.86 -28.77
CA LYS A 376 26.30 151.54 -28.02
C LYS A 376 26.39 153.00 -28.40
N ASN A 377 26.50 153.89 -27.43
CA ASN A 377 26.73 155.29 -27.75
C ASN A 377 28.18 155.49 -28.19
N THR A 378 28.40 156.28 -29.25
CA THR A 378 29.75 156.48 -29.79
C THR A 378 30.62 157.39 -28.95
N ARG A 379 30.05 158.25 -28.10
CA ARG A 379 30.82 159.15 -27.24
C ARG A 379 31.51 158.42 -26.09
N ASN A 380 30.79 157.55 -25.38
CA ASN A 380 31.27 156.89 -24.17
C ASN A 380 31.43 155.36 -24.30
N ASN A 381 31.02 154.77 -25.43
CA ASN A 381 31.00 153.34 -25.68
C ASN A 381 30.11 152.53 -24.70
N TYR A 382 29.22 153.21 -23.97
CA TYR A 382 28.29 152.55 -23.07
C TYR A 382 27.11 151.99 -23.87
N VAL A 383 26.59 150.87 -23.38
CA VAL A 383 25.44 150.19 -23.97
C VAL A 383 24.15 150.85 -23.48
N LEU A 384 23.21 151.07 -24.40
CA LEU A 384 21.83 151.36 -24.04
C LEU A 384 21.26 150.11 -23.36
N TRP A 385 20.65 150.26 -22.20
CA TRP A 385 20.11 149.12 -21.46
C TRP A 385 18.81 149.45 -20.74
N SER A 386 17.99 148.42 -20.55
CA SER A 386 16.71 148.55 -19.86
C SER A 386 16.89 148.43 -18.35
N ALA A 387 16.48 149.45 -17.62
CA ALA A 387 16.43 149.43 -16.16
C ALA A 387 15.17 148.76 -15.59
N GLY A 388 14.32 148.19 -16.45
CA GLY A 388 13.06 147.58 -16.06
C GLY A 388 11.85 148.46 -16.36
N ARG A 389 10.65 147.92 -16.18
CA ARG A 389 9.38 148.59 -16.49
C ARG A 389 9.25 149.94 -15.79
N ASN A 390 8.80 150.96 -16.53
CA ASN A 390 8.60 152.33 -16.05
C ASN A 390 9.87 152.98 -15.45
N GLN A 391 11.04 152.59 -15.95
CA GLN A 391 12.30 153.24 -15.62
C GLN A 391 12.79 154.07 -16.80
N LYS A 392 13.72 154.98 -16.54
CA LYS A 392 14.42 155.69 -17.62
C LYS A 392 15.36 154.70 -18.30
N ALA A 393 15.39 154.72 -19.63
CA ALA A 393 16.41 153.99 -20.38
C ALA A 393 17.79 154.52 -19.97
N ARG A 394 18.73 153.61 -19.77
CA ARG A 394 20.05 153.91 -19.19
C ARG A 394 21.14 153.70 -20.22
N CYS A 395 22.23 154.45 -20.07
CA CYS A 395 23.41 154.32 -20.91
C CYS A 395 24.63 154.75 -20.09
N ASP A 396 24.89 154.03 -19.01
CA ASP A 396 25.94 154.25 -18.00
C ASP A 396 26.92 153.06 -17.94
N PRO A 397 28.11 153.20 -17.31
CA PRO A 397 29.13 152.14 -17.33
C PRO A 397 28.74 150.95 -16.43
N GLY A 398 29.35 149.79 -16.69
CA GLY A 398 29.22 148.61 -15.83
C GLY A 398 28.19 147.57 -16.29
N ARG A 399 27.73 147.67 -17.55
CA ARG A 399 26.94 146.62 -18.21
C ARG A 399 27.67 146.09 -19.44
N ASP A 400 27.76 144.77 -19.53
CA ASP A 400 28.36 144.08 -20.67
C ASP A 400 27.29 143.60 -21.66
N THR A 401 27.73 143.19 -22.85
CA THR A 401 26.83 142.76 -23.92
C THR A 401 26.20 141.37 -23.70
N SER A 402 26.66 140.62 -22.69
CA SER A 402 26.09 139.32 -22.32
C SER A 402 24.82 139.47 -21.48
N ASP A 403 24.64 140.58 -20.77
CA ASP A 403 23.41 140.89 -20.05
C ASP A 403 22.27 141.14 -21.04
N GLN A 404 21.20 140.35 -20.94
CA GLN A 404 19.99 140.50 -21.75
C GLN A 404 19.36 141.90 -21.62
N ALA A 405 19.60 142.62 -20.52
CA ALA A 405 19.14 144.01 -20.35
C ALA A 405 19.73 144.97 -21.39
N THR A 406 20.86 144.62 -22.00
CA THR A 406 21.57 145.43 -23.00
C THR A 406 21.23 145.02 -24.43
N GLN A 407 20.47 143.93 -24.59
CA GLN A 407 20.09 143.35 -25.87
C GLN A 407 18.69 143.81 -26.25
N TRP A 408 18.60 144.42 -27.42
CA TRP A 408 17.37 144.99 -27.95
C TRP A 408 16.99 144.32 -29.25
N GLU A 409 15.79 143.79 -29.32
CA GLU A 409 15.16 143.38 -30.55
C GLU A 409 14.69 144.61 -31.34
N LEU A 410 15.12 144.71 -32.59
CA LEU A 410 14.59 145.65 -33.59
C LEU A 410 13.30 145.05 -34.15
N GLU A 411 12.16 145.40 -33.56
CA GLU A 411 10.86 144.87 -34.00
C GLU A 411 10.37 145.60 -35.25
N GLY A 412 10.01 144.84 -36.29
CA GLY A 412 9.58 145.37 -37.59
C GLY A 412 10.71 145.53 -38.62
N THR A 413 11.94 145.15 -38.27
CA THR A 413 13.09 145.14 -39.21
C THR A 413 14.14 144.12 -38.79
N THR A 414 15.15 143.92 -39.62
CA THR A 414 16.40 143.28 -39.23
C THR A 414 17.56 144.27 -39.36
N VAL A 415 18.70 143.93 -38.75
CA VAL A 415 19.95 144.69 -38.87
C VAL A 415 20.37 144.84 -40.33
N ASP A 416 20.20 143.79 -41.13
CA ASP A 416 20.61 143.80 -42.54
C ASP A 416 19.62 144.58 -43.43
N SER A 417 18.35 144.71 -43.04
CA SER A 417 17.31 145.37 -43.86
C SER A 417 16.98 146.81 -43.46
N ILE A 418 17.36 147.23 -42.25
CA ILE A 418 17.07 148.57 -41.73
C ILE A 418 17.75 149.66 -42.57
N ASN A 419 16.99 150.68 -42.98
CA ASN A 419 17.49 151.85 -43.71
C ASN A 419 16.78 153.13 -43.21
N ASN A 420 17.10 154.28 -43.79
CA ASN A 420 16.62 155.58 -43.31
C ASN A 420 15.08 155.75 -43.40
N ASN A 421 14.39 154.93 -44.20
CA ASN A 421 12.94 154.94 -44.33
C ASN A 421 12.23 153.91 -43.44
N THR A 422 12.97 152.96 -42.87
CA THR A 422 12.42 151.88 -42.05
C THR A 422 11.95 152.40 -40.69
N VAL A 423 10.68 152.18 -40.37
CA VAL A 423 10.14 152.42 -39.03
C VAL A 423 10.16 151.12 -38.25
N PHE A 424 10.75 151.14 -37.06
CA PHE A 424 10.88 149.98 -36.19
C PHE A 424 10.62 150.37 -34.74
N LYS A 425 10.44 149.38 -33.87
CA LYS A 425 10.41 149.56 -32.41
C LYS A 425 11.65 148.92 -31.81
N ILE A 426 12.08 149.42 -30.66
CA ILE A 426 13.27 148.91 -29.96
C ILE A 426 12.77 148.24 -28.68
N ARG A 427 12.76 146.89 -28.65
CA ARG A 427 12.22 146.08 -27.55
C ARG A 427 13.34 145.37 -26.80
N ASN A 428 13.38 145.45 -25.48
CA ASN A 428 14.42 144.80 -24.70
C ASN A 428 14.17 143.29 -24.56
N LEU A 429 15.23 142.48 -24.62
CA LEU A 429 15.09 141.02 -24.49
C LEU A 429 14.85 140.55 -23.06
N LYS A 430 15.36 141.25 -22.04
CA LYS A 430 15.25 140.79 -20.64
C LYS A 430 13.84 140.93 -20.10
N ASP A 431 13.21 142.07 -20.35
CA ASP A 431 11.94 142.44 -19.75
C ASP A 431 10.82 142.69 -20.77
N GLY A 432 11.13 142.65 -22.07
CA GLY A 432 10.15 142.86 -23.14
C GLY A 432 9.67 144.30 -23.28
N MET A 433 10.26 145.26 -22.57
CA MET A 433 9.87 146.68 -22.59
C MET A 433 10.40 147.39 -23.83
N TYR A 434 9.68 148.42 -24.27
CA TYR A 434 10.04 149.23 -25.43
C TYR A 434 10.72 150.52 -25.02
N LEU A 435 11.68 150.97 -25.83
CA LEU A 435 12.17 152.34 -25.75
C LEU A 435 11.01 153.28 -26.12
N ASP A 436 10.66 154.18 -25.23
CA ASP A 436 9.46 155.01 -25.31
C ASP A 436 9.81 156.46 -24.96
N LEU A 437 9.49 157.42 -25.82
CA LEU A 437 9.58 158.83 -25.45
C LEU A 437 8.44 159.16 -24.48
N ARG A 438 8.79 159.54 -23.24
CA ARG A 438 7.84 159.70 -22.13
C ARG A 438 6.63 160.53 -22.55
N GLN A 439 5.44 159.92 -22.52
CA GLN A 439 4.15 160.54 -22.86
C GLN A 439 4.09 161.18 -24.26
N GLY A 440 5.05 160.86 -25.14
CA GLY A 440 5.22 161.54 -26.42
C GLY A 440 5.61 163.01 -26.29
N ASP A 441 6.08 163.46 -25.13
CA ASP A 441 6.50 164.85 -24.92
C ASP A 441 7.79 165.12 -25.69
N THR A 442 7.65 165.87 -26.78
CA THR A 442 8.75 166.20 -27.67
C THR A 442 9.52 167.44 -27.25
N SER A 443 9.41 167.88 -25.98
CA SER A 443 10.26 168.92 -25.40
C SER A 443 11.71 168.42 -25.26
N ASN A 444 12.70 169.30 -25.48
CA ASN A 444 14.09 168.92 -25.23
C ASN A 444 14.24 168.47 -23.77
N TYR A 445 15.11 167.48 -23.55
CA TYR A 445 15.40 166.89 -22.24
C TYR A 445 14.33 165.93 -21.69
N THR A 446 13.24 165.67 -22.43
CA THR A 446 12.29 164.60 -22.06
C THR A 446 12.98 163.23 -22.09
N PRO A 447 12.90 162.41 -21.03
CA PRO A 447 13.57 161.11 -21.00
C PRO A 447 12.94 160.10 -21.95
N PHE A 448 13.79 159.22 -22.50
CA PHE A 448 13.34 157.92 -22.98
C PHE A 448 13.18 156.96 -21.80
N MET A 449 12.06 156.26 -21.79
CA MET A 449 11.65 155.30 -20.79
C MET A 449 11.68 153.90 -21.38
N THR A 450 11.69 152.91 -20.49
CA THR A 450 11.41 151.51 -20.79
C THR A 450 9.97 151.22 -20.40
N TRP A 451 9.10 151.10 -21.39
CA TRP A 451 7.65 151.09 -21.19
C TRP A 451 6.96 149.91 -21.89
N ASP A 452 5.73 149.60 -21.49
CA ASP A 452 4.91 148.58 -22.15
C ASP A 452 4.62 148.97 -23.60
N GLY A 453 4.59 147.99 -24.50
CA GLY A 453 4.27 148.24 -25.91
C GLY A 453 2.88 148.85 -26.08
N ASN A 454 2.80 150.03 -26.70
CA ASN A 454 1.53 150.75 -26.91
C ASN A 454 1.30 151.15 -28.38
N ASN A 455 2.20 150.78 -29.30
CA ASN A 455 2.17 151.13 -30.73
C ASN A 455 2.08 152.64 -31.03
N GLY A 456 2.25 153.48 -30.01
CA GLY A 456 2.28 154.92 -30.13
C GLY A 456 3.47 155.38 -30.96
N SER A 457 3.34 156.56 -31.58
CA SER A 457 4.42 157.14 -32.38
C SER A 457 5.67 157.45 -31.54
N ASN A 458 5.53 157.53 -30.22
CA ASN A 458 6.61 157.68 -29.24
C ASN A 458 7.43 156.39 -28.98
N GLN A 459 7.02 155.23 -29.51
CA GLN A 459 7.79 153.97 -29.51
C GLN A 459 8.31 153.56 -30.89
N LYS A 460 8.05 154.39 -31.89
CA LYS A 460 8.45 154.16 -33.27
C LYS A 460 9.68 154.98 -33.57
N PHE A 461 10.67 154.34 -34.18
CA PHE A 461 11.96 154.94 -34.49
C PHE A 461 12.27 154.79 -35.97
N LYS A 462 12.98 155.77 -36.51
CA LYS A 462 13.75 155.67 -37.75
C LYS A 462 15.22 155.88 -37.43
N ILE A 463 16.09 155.52 -38.35
CA ILE A 463 17.50 155.85 -38.24
C ILE A 463 17.94 156.84 -39.31
N SER A 464 19.07 157.50 -39.06
CA SER A 464 19.92 158.07 -40.10
C SER A 464 21.25 157.31 -40.06
N LYS A 465 21.51 156.42 -41.03
CA LYS A 465 22.81 155.74 -41.11
C LYS A 465 23.93 156.72 -41.47
N HIS A 466 25.10 156.51 -40.89
CA HIS A 466 26.35 157.21 -41.22
C HIS A 466 27.25 156.36 -42.11
#